data_AF-A0A6G8FG18-F1
#
_entry.id   AF-A0A6G8FG18-F1
#
_cell.length_a   1.000
_cell.length_b   1.000
_cell.length_c   1.000
_cell.angle_alpha   90.00
_cell.angle_beta   90.00
_cell.angle_gamma   90.00
#
_symmetry.space_group_name_H-M   'P 1'
#
loop_
_entity.id
_entity.type
_entity.pdbx_description
1 polymer ?
#
loop_
_entity_poly.entity_id
_entity_poly.type
_entity_poly.pdbx_seq_one_letter_code
_entity_poly.pdbx_strand_id
1 'polypeptide(L)'
;MRIADENEKWVIVLLVIATIVAVARYSEYVGEITVWLVVFSALVFLATVVAFLVFWVKKCVDGRSVVWRILLSSALWTAGLFNAYWLQNAPIHGEAVEVMRAYVAKHGAIGSFLQSKHGEFQQVANQMIGAGLCMLMLLVFMALCLAAISAVNIASGGRPRWFWLALFWLNKWATGLRVWIVAAFVGLLALAFTSGLAFDLGEAFIHQVSTLFPSSSLTPTPSP
;
A
#
# COMPACT_ATOMS: atom_id res chain seq x y z
N MET A 1 29.80 15.96 20.46
CA MET A 1 29.21 15.69 19.12
C MET A 1 29.39 14.25 18.61
N ARG A 2 30.30 13.40 19.14
CA ARG A 2 30.47 12.00 18.68
C ARG A 2 29.41 10.97 19.12
N ILE A 3 28.64 11.26 20.18
CA ILE A 3 27.67 10.29 20.77
C ILE A 3 26.36 10.25 19.96
N ALA A 4 26.02 11.32 19.24
CA ALA A 4 24.83 11.34 18.37
C ALA A 4 24.99 10.38 17.17
N ASP A 5 26.19 10.29 16.60
CA ASP A 5 26.49 9.43 15.44
C ASP A 5 26.40 7.93 15.75
N GLU A 6 26.74 7.49 16.97
CA GLU A 6 26.64 6.07 17.33
C GLU A 6 25.18 5.64 17.52
N ASN A 7 24.38 6.44 18.20
CA ASN A 7 22.95 6.16 18.38
C ASN A 7 22.21 6.12 17.04
N GLU A 8 22.53 7.03 16.12
CA GLU A 8 21.95 7.05 14.78
C GLU A 8 22.29 5.78 13.98
N LYS A 9 23.55 5.32 14.05
CA LYS A 9 23.97 4.05 13.43
C LYS A 9 23.21 2.86 14.01
N TRP A 10 23.04 2.78 15.32
CA TRP A 10 22.27 1.70 15.94
C TRP A 10 20.80 1.74 15.54
N VAL A 11 20.19 2.92 15.42
CA VAL A 11 18.82 3.08 14.93
C VAL A 11 18.71 2.60 13.49
N ILE A 12 19.64 2.97 12.61
CA ILE A 12 19.65 2.51 11.21
C ILE A 12 19.79 0.99 11.13
N VAL A 13 20.70 0.40 11.91
CA VAL A 13 20.89 -1.07 11.96
C VAL A 13 19.62 -1.76 12.45
N LEU A 14 18.98 -1.24 13.49
CA LEU A 14 17.72 -1.79 14.00
C LEU A 14 16.59 -1.69 12.96
N LEU A 15 16.50 -0.57 12.24
CA LEU A 15 15.53 -0.38 11.17
C LEU A 15 15.75 -1.39 10.03
N VAL A 16 16.99 -1.61 9.61
CA VAL A 16 17.31 -2.58 8.55
C VAL A 16 16.92 -4.00 8.99
N ILE A 17 17.28 -4.41 10.21
CA ILE A 17 16.91 -5.73 10.73
C ILE A 17 15.38 -5.85 10.83
N ALA A 18 14.69 -4.82 11.31
CA ALA A 18 13.23 -4.80 11.39
C ALA A 18 12.58 -4.94 10.01
N THR A 19 13.12 -4.25 8.98
CA THR A 19 12.65 -4.38 7.60
C THR A 19 12.85 -5.80 7.07
N ILE A 20 14.02 -6.40 7.28
CA ILE A 20 14.30 -7.78 6.85
C ILE A 20 13.30 -8.76 7.49
N VAL A 21 13.08 -8.65 8.79
CA VAL A 21 12.12 -9.50 9.52
C VAL A 21 10.68 -9.25 9.03
N ALA A 22 10.31 -8.00 8.77
CA ALA A 22 8.99 -7.65 8.25
C ALA A 22 8.73 -8.25 6.87
N VAL A 23 9.70 -8.16 5.95
CA VAL A 23 9.60 -8.75 4.60
C VAL A 23 9.53 -10.27 4.67
N ALA A 24 10.34 -10.90 5.53
CA ALA A 24 10.30 -12.34 5.74
C ALA A 24 8.92 -12.79 6.25
N ARG A 25 8.38 -12.13 7.28
CA ARG A 25 7.04 -12.41 7.80
C ARG A 25 5.95 -12.17 6.76
N TYR A 26 6.07 -11.09 6.01
CA TYR A 26 5.14 -10.79 4.92
C TYR A 26 5.09 -11.94 3.89
N SER A 27 6.23 -12.50 3.49
CA SER A 27 6.27 -13.64 2.56
C SER A 27 5.57 -14.90 3.07
N GLU A 28 5.55 -15.13 4.39
CA GLU A 28 4.85 -16.27 5.00
C GLU A 28 3.33 -16.10 4.96
N TYR A 29 2.86 -14.85 5.15
CA TYR A 29 1.44 -14.51 5.36
C TYR A 29 0.78 -13.80 4.16
N VAL A 30 1.46 -13.69 3.01
CA VAL A 30 0.95 -12.96 1.83
C VAL A 30 -0.45 -13.45 1.40
N GLY A 31 -0.68 -14.76 1.50
CA GLY A 31 -1.95 -15.39 1.13
C GLY A 31 -3.09 -14.92 2.02
N GLU A 32 -2.88 -14.96 3.34
CA GLU A 32 -3.86 -14.50 4.33
C GLU A 32 -4.11 -12.99 4.20
N ILE A 33 -3.05 -12.20 4.06
CA ILE A 33 -3.13 -10.74 3.87
C ILE A 33 -3.99 -10.42 2.65
N THR A 34 -3.77 -11.13 1.54
CA THR A 34 -4.55 -10.94 0.31
C THR A 34 -6.03 -11.25 0.52
N VAL A 35 -6.36 -12.36 1.17
CA VAL A 35 -7.76 -12.73 1.46
C VAL A 35 -8.45 -11.67 2.31
N TRP A 36 -7.81 -11.24 3.40
CA TRP A 36 -8.35 -10.18 4.25
C TRP A 36 -8.53 -8.88 3.49
N LEU A 37 -7.55 -8.50 2.67
CA LEU A 37 -7.58 -7.27 1.90
C LEU A 37 -8.72 -7.27 0.87
N VAL A 38 -8.97 -8.39 0.18
CA VAL A 38 -10.12 -8.55 -0.73
C VAL A 38 -11.44 -8.46 0.02
N VAL A 39 -11.58 -9.18 1.14
CA VAL A 39 -12.82 -9.20 1.93
C VAL A 39 -13.13 -7.83 2.50
N PHE A 40 -12.15 -7.17 3.13
CA PHE A 40 -12.31 -5.80 3.65
C PHE A 40 -12.64 -4.82 2.53
N SER A 41 -11.94 -4.91 1.39
CA SER A 41 -12.22 -4.06 0.23
C SER A 41 -13.64 -4.22 -0.29
N ALA A 42 -14.12 -5.46 -0.44
CA ALA A 42 -15.49 -5.76 -0.86
C ALA A 42 -16.53 -5.22 0.13
N LEU A 43 -16.33 -5.44 1.44
CA LEU A 43 -17.24 -4.95 2.47
C LEU A 43 -17.32 -3.42 2.48
N VAL A 44 -16.18 -2.74 2.41
CA VAL A 44 -16.13 -1.27 2.41
C VAL A 44 -16.76 -0.71 1.13
N PHE A 45 -16.51 -1.31 -0.02
CA PHE A 45 -17.12 -0.89 -1.28
C PHE A 45 -18.65 -1.07 -1.27
N LEU A 46 -19.15 -2.23 -0.82
CA LEU A 46 -20.58 -2.47 -0.67
C LEU A 46 -21.22 -1.47 0.31
N ALA A 47 -20.59 -1.22 1.45
CA ALA A 47 -21.05 -0.20 2.40
C ALA A 47 -21.08 1.20 1.77
N THR A 48 -20.09 1.54 0.95
CA THR A 48 -20.02 2.81 0.21
C THR A 48 -21.20 2.95 -0.76
N VAL A 49 -21.46 1.91 -1.57
CA VAL A 49 -22.54 1.90 -2.56
C VAL A 49 -23.90 2.01 -1.86
N VAL A 50 -24.13 1.23 -0.82
CA VAL A 50 -25.39 1.29 -0.04
C VAL A 50 -25.58 2.66 0.58
N ALA A 51 -24.54 3.26 1.16
CA ALA A 51 -24.62 4.61 1.75
C ALA A 51 -25.00 5.67 0.70
N PHE A 52 -24.38 5.63 -0.50
CA PHE A 52 -24.72 6.57 -1.57
C PHE A 52 -26.11 6.33 -2.18
N LEU A 53 -26.54 5.08 -2.29
CA LEU A 53 -27.92 4.75 -2.71
C LEU A 53 -28.95 5.28 -1.71
N VAL A 54 -28.70 5.14 -0.41
CA VAL A 54 -29.57 5.70 0.63
C VAL A 54 -29.64 7.23 0.53
N PHE A 55 -28.51 7.91 0.29
CA PHE A 55 -28.48 9.36 0.05
C PHE A 55 -29.29 9.78 -1.18
N TRP A 56 -29.20 9.01 -2.26
CA TRP A 56 -29.97 9.23 -3.47
C TRP A 56 -31.48 9.10 -3.21
N VAL A 57 -31.90 7.98 -2.61
CA VAL A 57 -33.32 7.69 -2.33
C VAL A 57 -33.92 8.75 -1.41
N LYS A 58 -33.16 9.22 -0.41
CA LYS A 58 -33.59 10.30 0.49
C LYS A 58 -33.50 11.70 -0.11
N LYS A 59 -33.10 11.84 -1.39
CA LYS A 59 -32.93 13.11 -2.10
C LYS A 59 -32.01 14.11 -1.35
N CYS A 60 -31.06 13.61 -0.57
CA CYS A 60 -30.15 14.45 0.21
C CYS A 60 -28.98 14.99 -0.61
N VAL A 61 -28.68 14.34 -1.75
CA VAL A 61 -27.57 14.69 -2.64
C VAL A 61 -28.06 14.59 -4.07
N ASP A 62 -27.58 15.48 -4.93
CA ASP A 62 -27.80 15.36 -6.36
C ASP A 62 -27.26 14.03 -6.87
N GLY A 63 -28.14 13.21 -7.42
CA GLY A 63 -28.02 13.01 -8.85
C GLY A 63 -26.63 12.57 -9.36
N ARG A 64 -26.18 13.44 -10.24
CA ARG A 64 -24.86 13.47 -10.84
C ARG A 64 -23.70 13.32 -9.84
N SER A 65 -23.81 13.88 -8.63
CA SER A 65 -22.73 13.79 -7.64
C SER A 65 -22.58 12.38 -7.06
N VAL A 66 -23.67 11.63 -6.84
CA VAL A 66 -23.52 10.27 -6.32
C VAL A 66 -23.00 9.34 -7.40
N VAL A 67 -23.42 9.51 -8.66
CA VAL A 67 -22.89 8.74 -9.79
C VAL A 67 -21.37 8.91 -9.92
N TRP A 68 -20.87 10.15 -9.88
CA TRP A 68 -19.42 10.41 -9.92
C TRP A 68 -18.66 9.76 -8.76
N ARG A 69 -19.21 9.83 -7.55
CA ARG A 69 -18.58 9.23 -6.35
C ARG A 69 -18.57 7.71 -6.43
N ILE A 70 -19.63 7.09 -6.93
CA ILE A 70 -19.69 5.64 -7.16
C ILE A 70 -18.67 5.24 -8.22
N LEU A 71 -18.63 5.93 -9.38
CA LEU A 71 -17.67 5.63 -10.44
C LEU A 71 -16.21 5.71 -9.94
N LEU A 72 -15.87 6.77 -9.21
CA LEU A 72 -14.53 6.94 -8.66
C LEU A 72 -14.20 5.89 -7.59
N SER A 73 -15.18 5.55 -6.73
CA SER A 73 -15.03 4.47 -5.75
C SER A 73 -14.83 3.12 -6.42
N SER A 74 -15.57 2.84 -7.51
CA SER A 74 -15.42 1.62 -8.30
C SER A 74 -14.05 1.54 -8.95
N ALA A 75 -13.56 2.63 -9.54
CA ALA A 75 -12.22 2.65 -10.15
C ALA A 75 -11.11 2.34 -9.14
N LEU A 76 -11.17 2.96 -7.96
CA LEU A 76 -10.20 2.74 -6.88
C LEU A 76 -10.36 1.36 -6.23
N TRP A 77 -11.59 0.86 -6.10
CA TRP A 77 -11.85 -0.50 -5.63
C TRP A 77 -11.27 -1.54 -6.58
N THR A 78 -11.47 -1.36 -7.89
CA THR A 78 -10.87 -2.20 -8.93
C THR A 78 -9.34 -2.16 -8.85
N ALA A 79 -8.73 -0.99 -8.64
CA ALA A 79 -7.29 -0.88 -8.40
C ALA A 79 -6.86 -1.65 -7.14
N GLY A 80 -7.64 -1.60 -6.05
CA GLY A 80 -7.40 -2.40 -4.85
C GLY A 80 -7.51 -3.92 -5.11
N LEU A 81 -8.45 -4.35 -5.96
CA LEU A 81 -8.62 -5.74 -6.33
C LEU A 81 -7.46 -6.25 -7.21
N PHE A 82 -7.01 -5.44 -8.16
CA PHE A 82 -5.79 -5.73 -8.93
C PHE A 82 -4.56 -5.80 -8.04
N ASN A 83 -4.40 -4.86 -7.10
CA ASN A 83 -3.33 -4.93 -6.09
C ASN A 83 -3.38 -6.26 -5.35
N ALA A 84 -4.53 -6.64 -4.79
CA ALA A 84 -4.67 -7.89 -4.05
C ALA A 84 -4.31 -9.11 -4.91
N TYR A 85 -4.79 -9.16 -6.16
CA TYR A 85 -4.46 -10.23 -7.09
C TYR A 85 -2.95 -10.30 -7.38
N TRP A 86 -2.32 -9.15 -7.62
CA TRP A 86 -0.89 -9.04 -7.91
C TRP A 86 0.01 -9.29 -6.70
N LEU A 87 -0.49 -9.24 -5.46
CA LEU A 87 0.29 -9.68 -4.29
C LEU A 87 0.58 -11.18 -4.32
N GLN A 88 -0.29 -11.98 -4.93
CA GLN A 88 -0.07 -13.43 -5.08
C GLN A 88 0.50 -13.78 -6.45
N ASN A 89 0.00 -13.14 -7.51
CA ASN A 89 0.38 -13.40 -8.88
C ASN A 89 0.88 -12.10 -9.50
N ALA A 90 2.06 -11.66 -9.10
CA ALA A 90 2.62 -10.44 -9.66
C ALA A 90 2.88 -10.65 -11.17
N PRO A 91 2.47 -9.70 -12.01
CA PRO A 91 2.62 -9.81 -13.46
C PRO A 91 4.09 -9.83 -13.89
N ILE A 92 4.97 -9.21 -13.09
CA ILE A 92 6.41 -9.19 -13.28
C ILE A 92 7.06 -9.84 -12.06
N HIS A 93 7.97 -10.78 -12.30
CA HIS A 93 8.70 -11.54 -11.28
C HIS A 93 7.80 -12.29 -10.28
N GLY A 94 6.70 -12.88 -10.75
CA GLY A 94 5.68 -13.55 -9.92
C GLY A 94 6.19 -14.64 -8.97
N GLU A 95 7.34 -15.25 -9.25
CA GLU A 95 7.91 -16.33 -8.43
C GLU A 95 8.64 -15.83 -7.17
N ALA A 96 8.98 -14.53 -7.07
CA ALA A 96 9.85 -14.01 -6.01
C ALA A 96 9.30 -14.22 -4.59
N VAL A 97 7.98 -14.18 -4.41
CA VAL A 97 7.36 -14.42 -3.10
C VAL A 97 7.48 -15.88 -2.68
N GLU A 98 7.27 -16.81 -3.60
CA GLU A 98 7.38 -18.25 -3.34
C GLU A 98 8.82 -18.64 -3.05
N VAL A 99 9.75 -18.12 -3.84
CA VAL A 99 11.19 -18.32 -3.66
C VAL A 99 11.65 -17.75 -2.31
N MET A 100 11.24 -16.53 -1.97
CA MET A 100 11.56 -15.92 -0.68
C MET A 100 10.98 -16.71 0.50
N ARG A 101 9.74 -17.20 0.38
CA ARG A 101 9.12 -18.05 1.41
C ARG A 101 9.90 -19.35 1.62
N ALA A 102 10.40 -19.98 0.55
CA ALA A 102 11.25 -21.16 0.64
C ALA A 102 12.59 -20.86 1.34
N TYR A 103 13.20 -19.70 1.05
CA TYR A 103 14.42 -19.27 1.74
C TYR A 103 14.21 -18.97 3.22
N VAL A 104 13.09 -18.32 3.60
CA VAL A 104 12.74 -18.07 5.00
C VAL A 104 12.56 -19.39 5.76
N ALA A 105 11.86 -20.36 5.16
CA ALA A 105 11.67 -21.67 5.78
C ALA A 105 12.99 -22.44 5.99
N LYS A 106 13.97 -22.28 5.08
CA LYS A 106 15.24 -23.02 5.12
C LYS A 106 16.34 -22.33 5.93
N HIS A 107 16.36 -21.00 5.97
CA HIS A 107 17.49 -20.20 6.47
C HIS A 107 17.10 -19.16 7.52
N GLY A 108 15.81 -19.04 7.85
CA GLY A 108 15.28 -17.99 8.72
C GLY A 108 15.34 -16.61 8.08
N ALA A 109 14.83 -15.58 8.79
CA ALA A 109 14.64 -14.25 8.23
C ALA A 109 15.94 -13.52 7.83
N ILE A 110 17.01 -13.66 8.62
CA ILE A 110 18.29 -13.02 8.30
C ILE A 110 19.04 -13.82 7.22
N GLY A 111 18.96 -15.16 7.29
CA GLY A 111 19.58 -16.03 6.30
C GLY A 111 18.94 -15.92 4.92
N SER A 112 17.63 -15.67 4.83
CA SER A 112 16.94 -15.45 3.56
C SER A 112 17.37 -14.16 2.86
N PHE A 113 17.60 -13.07 3.61
CA PHE A 113 18.15 -11.83 3.05
C PHE A 113 19.57 -12.01 2.48
N LEU A 114 20.43 -12.76 3.18
CA LEU A 114 21.81 -13.00 2.72
C LEU A 114 21.90 -13.98 1.55
N GLN A 115 20.91 -14.85 1.37
CA GLN A 115 20.90 -15.88 0.33
C GLN A 115 20.01 -15.57 -0.87
N SER A 116 19.10 -14.59 -0.77
CA SER A 116 18.29 -14.16 -1.91
C SER A 116 19.21 -13.66 -3.02
N LYS A 117 19.29 -14.40 -4.13
CA LYS A 117 20.06 -14.03 -5.30
C LYS A 117 19.07 -13.42 -6.30
N HIS A 118 19.31 -12.19 -6.74
CA HIS A 118 18.56 -11.47 -7.80
C HIS A 118 17.34 -10.63 -7.37
N GLY A 119 17.50 -9.70 -6.42
CA GLY A 119 16.50 -8.64 -6.21
C GLY A 119 15.14 -9.09 -5.67
N GLU A 120 14.94 -10.40 -5.48
CA GLU A 120 13.72 -11.03 -4.94
C GLU A 120 13.29 -10.38 -3.62
N PHE A 121 14.24 -10.15 -2.71
CA PHE A 121 13.98 -9.44 -1.45
C PHE A 121 13.43 -8.03 -1.70
N GLN A 122 14.03 -7.27 -2.62
CA GLN A 122 13.63 -5.90 -2.93
C GLN A 122 12.24 -5.87 -3.58
N GLN A 123 11.93 -6.85 -4.41
CA GLN A 123 10.61 -6.97 -5.01
C GLN A 123 9.54 -7.35 -3.98
N VAL A 124 9.79 -8.32 -3.09
CA VAL A 124 8.86 -8.67 -2.01
C VAL A 124 8.69 -7.47 -1.06
N ALA A 125 9.75 -6.70 -0.80
CA ALA A 125 9.67 -5.45 -0.05
C ALA A 125 8.80 -4.40 -0.77
N ASN A 126 8.93 -4.26 -2.10
CA ASN A 126 8.08 -3.38 -2.90
C ASN A 126 6.62 -3.80 -2.87
N GLN A 127 6.32 -5.11 -2.97
CA GLN A 127 4.96 -5.62 -2.84
C GLN A 127 4.37 -5.37 -1.45
N MET A 128 5.17 -5.53 -0.40
CA MET A 128 4.78 -5.18 0.98
C MET A 128 4.43 -3.70 1.10
N ILE A 129 5.22 -2.80 0.49
CA ILE A 129 4.93 -1.36 0.43
C ILE A 129 3.61 -1.13 -0.34
N GLY A 130 3.44 -1.77 -1.49
CA GLY A 130 2.21 -1.69 -2.29
C GLY A 130 0.97 -2.14 -1.51
N ALA A 131 1.05 -3.24 -0.75
CA ALA A 131 0.01 -3.70 0.15
C ALA A 131 -0.29 -2.66 1.25
N GLY A 132 0.74 -2.06 1.84
CA GLY A 132 0.61 -0.99 2.83
C GLY A 132 -0.10 0.26 2.29
N LEU A 133 0.26 0.68 1.07
CA LEU A 133 -0.40 1.79 0.37
C LEU A 133 -1.86 1.47 0.06
N CYS A 134 -2.16 0.21 -0.33
CA CYS A 134 -3.53 -0.24 -0.54
C CYS A 134 -4.35 -0.24 0.77
N MET A 135 -3.76 -0.66 1.89
CA MET A 135 -4.36 -0.56 3.22
C MET A 135 -4.64 0.90 3.61
N LEU A 136 -3.71 1.82 3.34
CA LEU A 136 -3.91 3.24 3.59
C LEU A 136 -5.10 3.79 2.78
N MET A 137 -5.22 3.38 1.52
CA MET A 137 -6.36 3.74 0.68
C MET A 137 -7.68 3.20 1.26
N LEU A 138 -7.71 1.95 1.74
CA LEU A 138 -8.88 1.37 2.40
C LEU A 138 -9.29 2.15 3.65
N LEU A 139 -8.33 2.65 4.44
CA LEU A 139 -8.63 3.50 5.60
C LEU A 139 -9.30 4.81 5.20
N VAL A 140 -8.86 5.43 4.09
CA VAL A 140 -9.51 6.63 3.54
C VAL A 140 -10.95 6.33 3.12
N PHE A 141 -11.19 5.17 2.48
CA PHE A 141 -12.54 4.74 2.14
C PHE A 141 -13.43 4.48 3.36
N MET A 142 -12.90 3.81 4.38
CA MET A 142 -13.62 3.59 5.64
C MET A 142 -14.01 4.92 6.30
N ALA A 143 -13.08 5.88 6.36
CA ALA A 143 -13.36 7.20 6.88
C ALA A 143 -14.48 7.89 6.07
N LEU A 144 -14.41 7.82 4.73
CA LEU A 144 -15.44 8.37 3.87
C LEU A 144 -16.83 7.74 4.10
N CYS A 145 -16.89 6.41 4.22
CA CYS A 145 -18.11 5.69 4.56
C CYS A 145 -18.68 6.13 5.91
N LEU A 146 -17.83 6.25 6.93
CA LEU A 146 -18.26 6.69 8.25
C LEU A 146 -18.76 8.14 8.23
N ALA A 147 -18.10 9.03 7.48
CA ALA A 147 -18.56 10.40 7.30
C ALA A 147 -19.93 10.45 6.58
N ALA A 148 -20.11 9.64 5.54
CA ALA A 148 -21.35 9.49 4.80
C ALA A 148 -22.50 8.98 5.69
N ILE A 149 -22.31 7.85 6.37
CA ILE A 149 -23.32 7.25 7.27
C ILE A 149 -23.68 8.21 8.40
N SER A 150 -22.68 8.89 8.96
CA SER A 150 -22.91 9.87 10.03
C SER A 150 -23.74 11.06 9.54
N ALA A 151 -23.48 11.57 8.34
CA ALA A 151 -24.25 12.65 7.75
C ALA A 151 -25.72 12.25 7.48
N VAL A 152 -25.98 11.02 6.99
CA VAL A 152 -27.36 10.51 6.83
C VAL A 152 -28.08 10.47 8.18
N ASN A 153 -27.42 9.96 9.22
CA ASN A 153 -28.02 9.82 10.54
C ASN A 153 -28.29 11.18 11.20
N ILE A 154 -27.39 12.15 11.03
CA ILE A 154 -27.62 13.53 11.48
C ILE A 154 -28.83 14.14 10.78
N ALA A 155 -28.93 13.99 9.45
CA ALA A 155 -30.03 14.54 8.65
C ALA A 155 -31.38 13.85 8.96
N SER A 156 -31.35 12.56 9.28
CA SER A 156 -32.56 11.76 9.58
C SER A 156 -33.03 11.89 11.03
N GLY A 157 -32.38 12.70 11.87
CA GLY A 157 -32.71 12.85 13.29
C GLY A 157 -32.32 11.64 14.15
N GLY A 158 -31.33 10.85 13.72
CA GLY A 158 -30.83 9.68 14.44
C GLY A 158 -30.29 10.03 15.83
N ARG A 159 -30.63 9.20 16.83
CA ARG A 159 -30.17 9.33 18.22
C ARG A 159 -29.20 8.18 18.56
N PRO A 160 -28.15 8.42 19.36
CA PRO A 160 -27.74 9.70 19.96
C PRO A 160 -27.03 10.62 18.97
N ARG A 161 -27.42 11.90 18.91
CA ARG A 161 -26.91 12.86 17.91
C ARG A 161 -25.44 13.22 18.08
N TRP A 162 -24.95 13.26 19.33
CA TRP A 162 -23.55 13.61 19.63
C TRP A 162 -22.56 12.58 19.06
N PHE A 163 -22.93 11.30 19.07
CA PHE A 163 -22.10 10.21 18.54
C PHE A 163 -21.88 10.37 17.04
N TRP A 164 -22.97 10.60 16.29
CA TRP A 164 -22.90 10.83 14.85
C TRP A 164 -22.15 12.12 14.49
N LEU A 165 -22.29 13.17 15.29
CA LEU A 165 -21.52 14.41 15.11
C LEU A 165 -20.02 14.16 15.33
N ALA A 166 -19.64 13.45 16.38
CA ALA A 166 -18.24 13.12 16.66
C ALA A 166 -17.63 12.28 15.51
N LEU A 167 -18.33 11.23 15.08
CA LEU A 167 -17.90 10.42 13.93
C LEU A 167 -17.79 11.23 12.64
N PHE A 168 -18.75 12.12 12.36
CA PHE A 168 -18.69 12.98 11.19
C PHE A 168 -17.46 13.88 11.24
N TRP A 169 -17.19 14.55 12.36
CA TRP A 169 -16.05 15.47 12.48
C TRP A 169 -14.70 14.76 12.40
N LEU A 170 -14.57 13.58 13.01
CA LEU A 170 -13.35 12.77 12.93
C LEU A 170 -13.03 12.30 11.51
N ASN A 171 -14.05 12.15 10.66
CA ASN A 171 -13.88 11.60 9.31
C ASN A 171 -14.13 12.61 8.18
N LYS A 172 -14.53 13.85 8.51
CA LYS A 172 -14.88 14.89 7.54
C LYS A 172 -13.74 15.18 6.57
N TRP A 173 -12.48 15.07 7.03
CA TRP A 173 -11.29 15.30 6.22
C TRP A 173 -11.27 14.43 4.95
N ALA A 174 -11.77 13.19 5.01
CA ALA A 174 -11.80 12.25 3.89
C ALA A 174 -12.73 12.69 2.75
N THR A 175 -13.65 13.63 3.00
CA THR A 175 -14.59 14.12 1.98
C THR A 175 -14.01 15.18 1.05
N GLY A 176 -12.83 15.74 1.38
CA GLY A 176 -12.19 16.81 0.61
C GLY A 176 -11.59 16.33 -0.70
N LEU A 177 -11.73 17.13 -1.78
CA LEU A 177 -11.20 16.82 -3.11
C LEU A 177 -9.70 16.50 -3.09
N ARG A 178 -8.91 17.21 -2.27
CA ARG A 178 -7.46 17.00 -2.14
C ARG A 178 -7.13 15.57 -1.69
N VAL A 179 -7.93 15.00 -0.78
CA VAL A 179 -7.72 13.64 -0.27
C VAL A 179 -7.99 12.62 -1.38
N TRP A 180 -8.98 12.86 -2.24
CA TRP A 180 -9.27 11.97 -3.37
C TRP A 180 -8.16 11.98 -4.43
N ILE A 181 -7.58 13.16 -4.73
CA ILE A 181 -6.43 13.25 -5.64
C ILE A 181 -5.24 12.47 -5.06
N VAL A 182 -4.96 12.65 -3.78
CA VAL A 182 -3.89 11.92 -3.08
C VAL A 182 -4.19 10.42 -3.07
N ALA A 183 -5.42 10.00 -2.77
CA ALA A 183 -5.81 8.59 -2.76
C ALA A 183 -5.68 7.93 -4.15
N ALA A 184 -6.04 8.65 -5.21
CA ALA A 184 -5.85 8.17 -6.59
C ALA A 184 -4.36 8.00 -6.92
N PHE A 185 -3.53 8.97 -6.55
CA PHE A 185 -2.09 8.89 -6.74
C PHE A 185 -1.47 7.73 -5.93
N VAL A 186 -1.87 7.58 -4.66
CA VAL A 186 -1.45 6.46 -3.80
C VAL A 186 -1.90 5.12 -4.37
N GLY A 187 -3.11 5.02 -4.94
CA GLY A 187 -3.60 3.82 -5.60
C GLY A 187 -2.80 3.44 -6.84
N LEU A 188 -2.43 4.42 -7.66
CA LEU A 188 -1.54 4.21 -8.82
C LEU A 188 -0.14 3.77 -8.40
N LEU A 189 0.42 4.40 -7.37
CA LEU A 189 1.70 3.98 -6.80
C LEU A 189 1.62 2.55 -6.26
N ALA A 190 0.56 2.22 -5.52
CA ALA A 190 0.35 0.88 -5.00
C ALA A 190 0.38 -0.15 -6.14
N LEU A 191 -0.32 0.11 -7.26
CA LEU A 191 -0.28 -0.73 -8.45
C LEU A 191 1.13 -0.85 -9.06
N ALA A 192 1.87 0.24 -9.14
CA ALA A 192 3.25 0.21 -9.64
C ALA A 192 4.19 -0.63 -8.74
N PHE A 193 3.99 -0.56 -7.41
CA PHE A 193 4.76 -1.33 -6.43
C PHE A 193 4.38 -2.82 -6.40
N THR A 194 3.09 -3.15 -6.49
CA THR A 194 2.62 -4.55 -6.48
C THR A 194 2.87 -5.27 -7.81
N SER A 195 2.83 -4.56 -8.94
CA SER A 195 3.08 -5.13 -10.27
C SER A 195 4.54 -5.52 -10.52
N GLY A 196 5.50 -4.99 -9.76
CA GLY A 196 6.93 -5.13 -10.03
C GLY A 196 7.52 -4.04 -10.93
N LEU A 197 6.69 -3.17 -11.53
CA LEU A 197 7.17 -2.06 -12.37
C LEU A 197 8.10 -1.10 -11.62
N ALA A 198 7.86 -0.87 -10.34
CA ALA A 198 8.72 -0.03 -9.51
C ALA A 198 10.13 -0.62 -9.35
N PHE A 199 10.27 -1.94 -9.40
CA PHE A 199 11.56 -2.62 -9.34
C PHE A 199 12.35 -2.42 -10.63
N ASP A 200 11.74 -2.71 -11.79
CA ASP A 200 12.38 -2.54 -13.10
C ASP A 200 12.75 -1.07 -13.39
N LEU A 201 11.89 -0.11 -13.02
CA LEU A 201 12.19 1.33 -13.12
C LEU A 201 13.36 1.73 -12.21
N GLY A 202 13.41 1.14 -11.01
CA GLY A 202 14.51 1.35 -10.05
C GLY A 202 15.83 0.84 -10.60
N GLU A 203 15.86 -0.37 -11.15
CA GLU A 203 17.07 -0.94 -11.77
C GLU A 203 17.52 -0.16 -13.00
N ALA A 204 16.59 0.23 -13.88
CA ALA A 204 16.90 1.04 -15.05
C ALA A 204 17.48 2.41 -14.66
N PHE A 205 16.93 3.04 -13.62
CA PHE A 205 17.46 4.29 -13.09
C PHE A 205 18.87 4.11 -12.49
N ILE A 206 19.08 3.08 -11.68
CA ILE A 206 20.40 2.78 -11.10
C ILE A 206 21.43 2.52 -12.20
N HIS A 207 21.06 1.74 -13.23
CA HIS A 207 21.92 1.49 -14.39
C HIS A 207 22.25 2.81 -15.11
N GLN A 208 21.27 3.68 -15.34
CA GLN A 208 21.48 4.98 -15.98
C GLN A 208 22.33 5.95 -15.12
N VAL A 209 22.21 5.88 -13.79
CA VAL A 209 23.07 6.66 -12.88
C VAL A 209 24.49 6.11 -12.88
N SER A 210 24.67 4.78 -12.90
CA SER A 210 25.98 4.16 -12.94
C SER A 210 26.75 4.45 -14.24
N THR A 211 26.06 4.68 -15.37
CA THR A 211 26.71 5.11 -16.61
C THR A 211 27.16 6.57 -16.58
N LEU A 212 26.52 7.41 -15.75
CA LEU A 212 26.92 8.80 -15.54
C LEU A 212 28.10 8.94 -14.57
N PHE A 213 28.30 7.96 -13.68
CA PHE A 213 29.44 7.88 -12.77
C PHE A 213 30.27 6.64 -13.08
N PRO A 214 31.08 6.65 -14.16
CA PRO A 214 32.00 5.54 -14.42
C PRO A 214 32.92 5.38 -13.22
N SER A 215 32.82 4.24 -12.55
CA SER A 215 33.78 3.83 -11.54
C SER A 215 35.14 3.84 -12.21
N SER A 216 36.01 4.76 -11.80
CA SER A 216 37.43 4.76 -12.14
C SER A 216 37.97 3.39 -11.77
N SER A 217 38.11 2.53 -12.77
CA SER A 217 38.72 1.22 -12.64
C SER A 217 40.15 1.45 -12.18
N LEU A 218 40.43 1.09 -10.93
CA LEU A 218 41.79 0.90 -10.45
C LEU A 218 42.42 -0.15 -11.36
N THR A 219 43.19 0.33 -12.33
CA THR A 219 44.00 -0.49 -13.21
C THR A 219 44.96 -1.25 -12.28
N PRO A 220 44.95 -2.60 -12.24
CA PRO A 220 45.92 -3.32 -11.44
C PRO A 220 47.30 -2.96 -11.98
N THR A 221 48.09 -2.28 -11.15
CA THR A 221 49.50 -2.00 -11.44
C THR A 221 50.19 -3.36 -11.57
N PRO A 222 50.82 -3.70 -12.71
CA PRO A 222 51.56 -4.93 -12.82
C PRO A 222 52.69 -4.88 -11.78
N SER A 223 52.71 -5.87 -10.89
CA SER A 223 53.79 -6.06 -9.92
C SER A 223 55.10 -6.32 -10.67
N PRO A 224 56.23 -5.69 -10.25
CA PRO A 224 57.55 -5.96 -10.83
C PRO A 224 58.04 -7.38 -10.52
#